data_AF-A0A3A9F0C2-F1
#
_entry.id   AF-A0A3A9F0C2-F1
#
_cell.length_a   1.000
_cell.length_b   1.000
_cell.length_c   1.000
_cell.angle_alpha   90.00
_cell.angle_beta   90.00
_cell.angle_gamma   90.00
#
_symmetry.space_group_name_H-M   'P 1'
#
loop_
_entity.id
_entity.type
_entity.pdbx_description
1 polymer ?
#
loop_
_entity_poly.entity_id
_entity_poly.type
_entity_poly.pdbx_seq_one_letter_code
_entity_poly.pdbx_strand_id
1 'polypeptide(L)'
;MIFDIRVEPYEIKCAMEYKMNFPGKGGFPVLFIEKGSYIAGAKIETSLDFHVEDGCYNLQIGRYCALAEDILFMMDLMHDYKYVYMGEIEEFRGMPETTLELNQYRVKRKGQILIENDVWIGHGAVILGGVTIHNGGVVGAGAVVTKDVPPYAIVAGNPAKIIKYRFEEAAVKALLDIAWWNWESDVLKGRYREMRMPVSYFIERFEQEAAEKKKKVLSHENPINKNVSGSVYACIADMETEFPVFPKIIDEFCGKFQKMNGQLVIYVPGCGRKDVEKIINALQPYESIDCSVQIIDDESVQLSDIIRFCDCYITNRCADNLRAVEWAYIFHKKVLSGVDIPIWLDQDGN
;
A
#
# COMPACT_ATOMS: atom_id res chain seq x y z
N MET A 1 -5.79 -10.02 -17.79
CA MET A 1 -6.17 -11.38 -17.31
C MET A 1 -7.16 -11.27 -16.17
N ILE A 2 -7.93 -12.32 -15.85
CA ILE A 2 -8.91 -12.33 -14.75
C ILE A 2 -8.61 -13.49 -13.79
N PHE A 3 -8.66 -13.21 -12.49
CA PHE A 3 -8.45 -14.17 -11.41
C PHE A 3 -9.62 -14.15 -10.44
N ASP A 4 -10.33 -15.25 -10.34
CA ASP A 4 -11.36 -15.43 -9.30
C ASP A 4 -10.69 -15.72 -7.96
N ILE A 5 -11.18 -15.07 -6.90
CA ILE A 5 -10.71 -15.27 -5.54
C ILE A 5 -11.87 -15.39 -4.56
N ARG A 6 -11.71 -16.34 -3.65
CA ARG A 6 -12.63 -16.62 -2.55
C ARG A 6 -11.81 -17.01 -1.33
N VAL A 7 -12.21 -16.48 -0.18
CA VAL A 7 -11.58 -16.72 1.11
C VAL A 7 -12.70 -16.85 2.13
N GLU A 8 -12.83 -18.03 2.75
CA GLU A 8 -13.92 -18.29 3.68
C GLU A 8 -13.69 -17.58 5.04
N PRO A 9 -14.77 -17.23 5.76
CA PRO A 9 -14.65 -16.71 7.12
C PRO A 9 -13.79 -17.61 8.00
N TYR A 10 -12.88 -16.99 8.75
CA TYR A 10 -11.94 -17.66 9.65
C TYR A 10 -10.89 -18.56 8.99
N GLU A 11 -10.80 -18.63 7.66
CA GLU A 11 -9.73 -19.35 6.96
C GLU A 11 -8.36 -18.72 7.26
N ILE A 12 -8.29 -17.39 7.21
CA ILE A 12 -7.08 -16.61 7.44
C ILE A 12 -6.83 -16.46 8.96
N LYS A 13 -5.97 -17.34 9.50
CA LYS A 13 -5.56 -17.34 10.93
C LYS A 13 -4.43 -16.34 11.24
N CYS A 14 -3.56 -16.13 10.26
CA CYS A 14 -2.47 -15.16 10.21
C CYS A 14 -2.43 -14.58 8.78
N ALA A 15 -1.48 -13.71 8.45
CA ALA A 15 -1.34 -13.21 7.10
C ALA A 15 -1.13 -14.35 6.07
N MET A 16 -1.77 -14.22 4.91
CA MET A 16 -1.66 -15.16 3.79
C MET A 16 -1.38 -14.41 2.48
N GLU A 17 -0.52 -14.99 1.67
CA GLU A 17 -0.19 -14.52 0.32
C GLU A 17 -0.80 -15.48 -0.71
N TYR A 18 -1.57 -14.94 -1.64
CA TYR A 18 -2.08 -15.66 -2.80
C TYR A 18 -1.18 -15.37 -3.98
N LYS A 19 -0.55 -16.43 -4.46
CA LYS A 19 0.32 -16.41 -5.63
C LYS A 19 -0.44 -16.87 -6.85
N MET A 20 -0.21 -16.22 -7.99
CA MET A 20 -0.71 -16.71 -9.26
C MET A 20 0.45 -17.21 -10.13
N ASN A 21 0.25 -18.40 -10.66
CA ASN A 21 1.30 -19.20 -11.30
C ASN A 21 1.43 -18.83 -12.77
N PHE A 22 2.66 -18.63 -13.22
CA PHE A 22 2.98 -18.39 -14.62
C PHE A 22 3.80 -19.52 -15.21
N PRO A 23 3.51 -19.99 -16.44
CA PRO A 23 4.35 -20.96 -17.11
C PRO A 23 5.81 -20.48 -17.17
N GLY A 24 6.73 -21.25 -16.58
CA GLY A 24 8.17 -20.95 -16.60
C GLY A 24 8.65 -19.87 -15.61
N LYS A 25 7.75 -19.30 -14.78
CA LYS A 25 8.09 -18.36 -13.70
C LYS A 25 7.51 -18.85 -12.37
N GLY A 26 8.08 -18.39 -11.25
CA GLY A 26 7.53 -18.67 -9.91
C GLY A 26 6.12 -18.09 -9.73
N GLY A 27 5.52 -18.33 -8.55
CA GLY A 27 4.21 -17.80 -8.23
C GLY A 27 4.27 -16.31 -7.88
N PHE A 28 3.65 -15.44 -8.68
CA PHE A 28 3.64 -13.99 -8.46
C PHE A 28 2.65 -13.61 -7.34
N PRO A 29 3.06 -12.83 -6.33
CA PRO A 29 2.19 -12.43 -5.22
C PRO A 29 1.19 -11.37 -5.68
N VAL A 30 -0.06 -11.78 -5.88
CA VAL A 30 -1.14 -10.90 -6.39
C VAL A 30 -2.00 -10.33 -5.27
N LEU A 31 -2.25 -11.10 -4.21
CA LEU A 31 -3.00 -10.67 -3.04
C LEU A 31 -2.26 -11.02 -1.75
N PHE A 32 -2.20 -10.06 -0.84
CA PHE A 32 -1.91 -10.28 0.57
C PHE A 32 -3.18 -10.00 1.39
N ILE A 33 -3.58 -10.94 2.25
CA ILE A 33 -4.76 -10.79 3.12
C ILE A 33 -4.45 -11.14 4.56
N GLU A 34 -4.89 -10.29 5.49
CA GLU A 34 -4.67 -10.49 6.92
C GLU A 34 -5.84 -11.15 7.66
N LYS A 35 -5.53 -11.53 8.90
CA LYS A 35 -6.40 -12.26 9.82
C LYS A 35 -7.80 -11.66 9.95
N GLY A 36 -8.78 -12.55 9.98
CA GLY A 36 -10.17 -12.21 10.25
C GLY A 36 -10.91 -11.61 9.06
N SER A 37 -10.21 -11.34 7.96
CA SER A 37 -10.81 -10.92 6.70
C SER A 37 -11.30 -12.12 5.90
N TYR A 38 -12.34 -11.89 5.10
CA TYR A 38 -12.89 -12.89 4.18
C TYR A 38 -13.35 -12.24 2.88
N ILE A 39 -13.43 -13.05 1.82
CA ILE A 39 -13.86 -12.65 0.48
C ILE A 39 -14.87 -13.69 0.00
N ALA A 40 -16.16 -13.33 -0.04
CA ALA A 40 -17.18 -14.26 -0.51
C ALA A 40 -16.99 -14.61 -2.00
N GLY A 41 -16.69 -13.60 -2.83
CA GLY A 41 -16.24 -13.79 -4.20
C GLY A 41 -15.81 -12.48 -4.85
N ALA A 42 -14.58 -12.45 -5.38
CA ALA A 42 -14.06 -11.30 -6.11
C ALA A 42 -13.26 -11.74 -7.34
N LYS A 43 -13.04 -10.79 -8.25
CA LYS A 43 -12.17 -10.93 -9.41
C LYS A 43 -11.08 -9.88 -9.36
N ILE A 44 -9.86 -10.28 -9.68
CA ILE A 44 -8.75 -9.37 -9.95
C ILE A 44 -8.56 -9.34 -11.45
N GLU A 45 -8.73 -8.17 -12.06
CA GLU A 45 -8.50 -7.94 -13.48
C GLU A 45 -7.26 -7.07 -13.68
N THR A 46 -6.35 -7.57 -14.52
CA THR A 46 -5.06 -6.97 -14.85
C THR A 46 -4.86 -6.85 -16.36
N SER A 47 -3.81 -6.15 -16.82
CA SER A 47 -3.51 -6.04 -18.25
C SER A 47 -3.41 -7.41 -18.94
N LEU A 48 -3.63 -7.43 -20.26
CA LEU A 48 -3.45 -8.63 -21.07
C LEU A 48 -1.97 -9.05 -21.12
N ASP A 49 -1.09 -8.05 -21.23
CA ASP A 49 0.36 -8.20 -21.20
C ASP A 49 0.89 -8.08 -19.77
N PHE A 50 0.64 -9.13 -18.97
CA PHE A 50 1.17 -9.17 -17.62
C PHE A 50 2.65 -9.49 -17.64
N HIS A 51 3.46 -8.44 -17.55
CA HIS A 51 4.89 -8.54 -17.41
C HIS A 51 5.23 -8.76 -15.93
N VAL A 52 5.38 -10.03 -15.55
CA VAL A 52 5.74 -10.44 -14.19
C VAL A 52 6.97 -9.68 -13.66
N GLU A 53 7.91 -9.35 -14.54
CA GLU A 53 9.16 -8.67 -14.19
C GLU A 53 8.97 -7.19 -13.84
N ASP A 54 7.91 -6.57 -14.36
CA ASP A 54 7.59 -5.18 -14.04
C ASP A 54 7.10 -5.03 -12.59
N GLY A 55 6.69 -6.12 -11.95
CA GLY A 55 6.30 -6.12 -10.53
C GLY A 55 5.08 -5.24 -10.22
N CYS A 56 4.26 -4.92 -11.22
CA CYS A 56 3.30 -3.82 -11.21
C CYS A 56 1.98 -4.05 -10.49
N TYR A 57 1.88 -5.06 -9.63
CA TYR A 57 0.60 -5.44 -9.04
C TYR A 57 0.74 -5.68 -7.56
N ASN A 58 -0.13 -5.01 -6.79
CA ASN A 58 -0.19 -5.12 -5.35
C ASN A 58 -1.62 -4.92 -4.84
N LEU A 59 -2.33 -6.01 -4.52
CA LEU A 59 -3.56 -5.94 -3.75
C LEU A 59 -3.27 -6.37 -2.32
N GLN A 60 -3.57 -5.51 -1.34
CA GLN A 60 -3.46 -5.87 0.08
C GLN A 60 -4.76 -5.58 0.81
N ILE A 61 -5.13 -6.51 1.69
CA ILE A 61 -6.34 -6.44 2.51
C ILE A 61 -5.94 -6.63 3.97
N GLY A 62 -6.19 -5.61 4.78
CA GLY A 62 -5.93 -5.59 6.21
C GLY A 62 -6.86 -6.52 6.98
N ARG A 63 -6.92 -6.36 8.29
CA ARG A 63 -7.60 -7.28 9.21
C ARG A 63 -9.09 -7.01 9.31
N TYR A 64 -9.84 -8.08 9.58
CA TYR A 64 -11.26 -8.03 9.93
C TYR A 64 -12.17 -7.39 8.85
N CYS A 65 -11.78 -7.49 7.58
CA CYS A 65 -12.56 -6.98 6.45
C CYS A 65 -13.64 -7.97 6.00
N ALA A 66 -14.75 -7.42 5.51
CA ALA A 66 -15.87 -8.17 4.96
C ALA A 66 -16.06 -7.81 3.50
N LEU A 67 -15.72 -8.72 2.59
CA LEU A 67 -15.90 -8.52 1.15
C LEU A 67 -17.01 -9.45 0.64
N ALA A 68 -18.06 -8.85 0.07
CA ALA A 68 -19.20 -9.57 -0.49
C ALA A 68 -18.85 -10.30 -1.81
N GLU A 69 -19.88 -10.81 -2.50
CA GLU A 69 -19.75 -11.48 -3.80
C GLU A 69 -19.63 -10.47 -4.96
N ASP A 70 -19.10 -10.93 -6.10
CA ASP A 70 -19.00 -10.20 -7.37
C ASP A 70 -18.25 -8.86 -7.30
N ILE A 71 -17.23 -8.76 -6.44
CA ILE A 71 -16.36 -7.57 -6.39
C ILE A 71 -15.33 -7.64 -7.52
N LEU A 72 -15.05 -6.50 -8.18
CA LEU A 72 -14.02 -6.41 -9.22
C LEU A 72 -12.90 -5.43 -8.80
N PHE A 73 -11.68 -5.94 -8.72
CA PHE A 73 -10.45 -5.16 -8.54
C PHE A 73 -9.79 -4.94 -9.90
N MET A 74 -9.76 -3.70 -10.39
CA MET A 74 -9.22 -3.33 -11.69
C MET A 74 -7.85 -2.68 -11.53
N MET A 75 -6.77 -3.38 -11.83
CA MET A 75 -5.40 -2.93 -11.59
C MET A 75 -4.64 -2.83 -12.92
N ASP A 76 -3.99 -1.67 -13.17
CA ASP A 76 -3.17 -1.46 -14.37
C ASP A 76 -3.89 -1.73 -15.71
N LEU A 77 -5.16 -1.30 -15.81
CA LEU A 77 -6.00 -1.46 -17.01
C LEU A 77 -6.16 -0.15 -17.80
N MET A 78 -5.42 0.91 -17.46
CA MET A 78 -5.56 2.19 -18.15
C MET A 78 -4.77 2.18 -19.46
N HIS A 79 -5.47 2.39 -20.57
CA HIS A 79 -4.85 2.75 -21.84
C HIS A 79 -4.36 4.20 -21.80
N ASP A 80 -3.33 4.47 -22.60
CA ASP A 80 -2.78 5.80 -22.71
C ASP A 80 -3.65 6.72 -23.57
N TYR A 81 -4.60 7.39 -22.92
CA TYR A 81 -5.49 8.32 -23.61
C TYR A 81 -4.81 9.64 -24.02
N LYS A 82 -3.51 9.84 -23.70
CA LYS A 82 -2.73 10.97 -24.21
C LYS A 82 -2.08 10.66 -25.56
N TYR A 83 -1.95 9.38 -25.91
CA TYR A 83 -1.47 8.99 -27.23
C TYR A 83 -2.49 9.34 -28.31
N VAL A 84 -2.01 9.49 -29.55
CA VAL A 84 -2.88 9.71 -30.72
C VAL A 84 -3.79 8.50 -30.99
N TYR A 85 -3.44 7.33 -30.47
CA TYR A 85 -4.15 6.07 -30.61
C TYR A 85 -4.24 5.34 -29.27
N MET A 86 -5.26 4.51 -29.08
CA MET A 86 -5.46 3.71 -27.85
C MET A 86 -5.54 2.20 -28.09
N GLY A 87 -5.63 1.77 -29.35
CA GLY A 87 -5.71 0.36 -29.73
C GLY A 87 -4.40 -0.16 -30.34
N GLU A 88 -4.38 -1.43 -30.71
CA GLU A 88 -3.24 -2.03 -31.39
C GLU A 88 -3.24 -1.68 -32.88
N ILE A 89 -2.23 -0.93 -33.33
CA ILE A 89 -2.01 -0.61 -34.75
C ILE A 89 -1.17 -1.74 -35.35
N GLU A 90 -1.75 -2.53 -36.26
CA GLU A 90 -1.08 -3.70 -36.84
C GLU A 90 0.22 -3.33 -37.56
N GLU A 91 0.26 -2.17 -38.21
CA GLU A 91 1.44 -1.64 -38.90
C GLU A 91 2.61 -1.34 -37.97
N PHE A 92 2.38 -1.23 -36.65
CA PHE A 92 3.44 -1.04 -35.65
C PHE A 92 4.00 -2.36 -35.13
N ARG A 93 3.45 -3.51 -35.54
CA ARG A 93 3.96 -4.82 -35.13
C ARG A 93 5.45 -4.97 -35.52
N GLY A 94 6.30 -5.24 -34.53
CA GLY A 94 7.74 -5.41 -34.71
C GLY A 94 8.54 -4.11 -34.75
N MET A 95 7.89 -2.95 -34.60
CA MET A 95 8.60 -1.71 -34.28
C MET A 95 9.20 -1.80 -32.87
N PRO A 96 10.31 -1.10 -32.58
CA PRO A 96 10.85 -1.02 -31.23
C PRO A 96 9.79 -0.51 -30.25
N GLU A 97 9.76 -1.07 -29.04
CA GLU A 97 8.96 -0.49 -27.96
C GLU A 97 9.37 0.97 -27.72
N THR A 98 8.41 1.75 -27.23
CA THR A 98 8.58 3.19 -26.99
C THR A 98 9.85 3.47 -26.19
N THR A 99 10.68 4.37 -26.70
CA THR A 99 11.92 4.79 -26.03
C THR A 99 11.62 5.40 -24.66
N LEU A 100 12.63 5.43 -23.78
CA LEU A 100 12.60 6.19 -22.52
C LEU A 100 12.09 7.65 -22.72
N GLU A 101 12.45 8.26 -23.85
CA GLU A 101 12.00 9.61 -24.23
C GLU A 101 10.48 9.69 -24.48
N LEU A 102 9.85 8.65 -25.00
CA LEU A 102 8.40 8.64 -25.21
C LEU A 102 7.62 8.31 -23.94
N ASN A 103 8.23 7.51 -23.04
CA ASN A 103 7.59 7.12 -21.77
C ASN A 103 7.23 8.31 -20.87
N GLN A 104 7.91 9.45 -20.98
CA GLN A 104 7.60 10.66 -20.20
C GLN A 104 6.20 11.24 -20.50
N TYR A 105 5.65 10.95 -21.69
CA TYR A 105 4.32 11.44 -22.09
C TYR A 105 3.19 10.52 -21.60
N ARG A 106 3.54 9.36 -21.05
CA ARG A 106 2.55 8.35 -20.70
C ARG A 106 1.69 8.75 -19.51
N VAL A 107 0.48 8.21 -19.47
CA VAL A 107 -0.33 8.24 -18.24
C VAL A 107 0.27 7.29 -17.20
N LYS A 108 0.21 7.69 -15.93
CA LYS A 108 0.70 6.84 -14.83
C LYS A 108 -0.12 5.54 -14.80
N ARG A 109 0.58 4.41 -14.86
CA ARG A 109 0.00 3.09 -14.64
C ARG A 109 -0.15 2.85 -13.15
N LYS A 110 -1.37 2.55 -12.71
CA LYS A 110 -1.71 2.41 -11.30
C LYS A 110 -1.92 0.94 -10.94
N GLY A 111 -0.93 0.39 -10.23
CA GLY A 111 -0.77 -1.04 -10.00
C GLY A 111 -1.25 -1.53 -8.65
N GLN A 112 -1.78 -0.66 -7.80
CA GLN A 112 -2.02 -1.00 -6.39
C GLN A 112 -3.45 -0.74 -5.96
N ILE A 113 -3.98 -1.63 -5.12
CA ILE A 113 -5.19 -1.36 -4.33
C ILE A 113 -4.89 -1.75 -2.90
N LEU A 114 -5.12 -0.81 -1.98
CA LEU A 114 -4.93 -1.03 -0.55
C LEU A 114 -6.27 -0.97 0.16
N ILE A 115 -6.58 -2.00 0.93
CA ILE A 115 -7.74 -2.05 1.80
C ILE A 115 -7.18 -2.20 3.22
N GLU A 116 -7.39 -1.20 4.07
CA GLU A 116 -6.93 -1.27 5.47
C GLU A 116 -7.88 -2.15 6.30
N ASN A 117 -8.06 -1.88 7.59
CA ASN A 117 -8.74 -2.78 8.53
C ASN A 117 -10.23 -2.46 8.69
N ASP A 118 -11.05 -3.42 9.11
CA ASP A 118 -12.50 -3.25 9.36
C ASP A 118 -13.29 -2.67 8.18
N VAL A 119 -12.82 -2.90 6.95
CA VAL A 119 -13.49 -2.40 5.74
C VAL A 119 -14.62 -3.35 5.32
N TRP A 120 -15.76 -2.78 4.93
CA TRP A 120 -16.85 -3.52 4.29
C TRP A 120 -17.00 -3.11 2.84
N ILE A 121 -16.98 -4.08 1.91
CA ILE A 121 -17.24 -3.86 0.49
C ILE A 121 -18.49 -4.64 0.09
N GLY A 122 -19.50 -3.91 -0.38
CA GLY A 122 -20.78 -4.44 -0.83
C GLY A 122 -20.69 -5.16 -2.18
N HIS A 123 -21.71 -5.97 -2.45
CA HIS A 123 -21.81 -6.80 -3.65
C HIS A 123 -21.68 -5.98 -4.95
N GLY A 124 -20.98 -6.50 -5.95
CA GLY A 124 -20.88 -5.86 -7.27
C GLY A 124 -20.04 -4.58 -7.31
N ALA A 125 -19.30 -4.24 -6.25
CA ALA A 125 -18.48 -3.03 -6.23
C ALA A 125 -17.23 -3.19 -7.14
N VAL A 126 -16.85 -2.09 -7.79
CA VAL A 126 -15.65 -2.00 -8.63
C VAL A 126 -14.65 -1.07 -7.98
N ILE A 127 -13.42 -1.53 -7.75
CA ILE A 127 -12.34 -0.75 -7.15
C ILE A 127 -11.23 -0.56 -8.19
N LEU A 128 -10.91 0.70 -8.51
CA LEU A 128 -9.87 1.02 -9.48
C LEU A 128 -8.46 1.06 -8.86
N GLY A 129 -7.45 0.82 -9.69
CA GLY A 129 -6.04 0.93 -9.32
C GLY A 129 -5.66 2.32 -8.81
N GLY A 130 -4.78 2.32 -7.82
CA GLY A 130 -4.28 3.46 -7.05
C GLY A 130 -5.24 3.97 -5.98
N VAL A 131 -6.21 3.15 -5.55
CA VAL A 131 -7.15 3.47 -4.46
C VAL A 131 -6.71 2.84 -3.15
N THR A 132 -6.77 3.64 -2.08
CA THR A 132 -6.72 3.19 -0.69
C THR A 132 -8.10 3.33 -0.05
N ILE A 133 -8.63 2.25 0.52
CA ILE A 133 -9.83 2.26 1.37
C ILE A 133 -9.35 2.20 2.82
N HIS A 134 -9.42 3.32 3.52
CA HIS A 134 -8.89 3.42 4.87
C HIS A 134 -9.79 2.73 5.91
N ASN A 135 -9.21 2.57 7.11
CA ASN A 135 -9.76 1.87 8.26
C ASN A 135 -11.25 2.17 8.48
N GLY A 136 -12.06 1.12 8.58
CA GLY A 136 -13.48 1.21 8.85
C GLY A 136 -14.34 1.72 7.68
N GLY A 137 -13.76 1.95 6.51
CA GLY A 137 -14.47 2.41 5.31
C GLY A 137 -15.56 1.43 4.87
N VAL A 138 -16.65 1.96 4.30
CA VAL A 138 -17.77 1.17 3.78
C VAL A 138 -18.02 1.55 2.33
N VAL A 139 -18.00 0.57 1.45
CA VAL A 139 -18.33 0.70 0.03
C VAL A 139 -19.69 0.06 -0.21
N GLY A 140 -20.67 0.86 -0.62
CA GLY A 140 -22.00 0.39 -0.98
C GLY A 140 -21.99 -0.55 -2.19
N ALA A 141 -23.02 -1.39 -2.30
CA ALA A 141 -23.18 -2.30 -3.42
C ALA A 141 -23.22 -1.56 -4.77
N GLY A 142 -22.59 -2.13 -5.80
CA GLY A 142 -22.50 -1.55 -7.15
C GLY A 142 -21.71 -0.25 -7.27
N ALA A 143 -20.99 0.17 -6.23
CA ALA A 143 -20.22 1.41 -6.26
C ALA A 143 -18.95 1.27 -7.14
N VAL A 144 -18.58 2.34 -7.85
CA VAL A 144 -17.33 2.42 -8.61
C VAL A 144 -16.37 3.38 -7.92
N VAL A 145 -15.42 2.82 -7.17
CA VAL A 145 -14.47 3.56 -6.35
C VAL A 145 -13.27 3.97 -7.18
N THR A 146 -13.14 5.28 -7.41
CA THR A 146 -12.13 5.89 -8.28
C THR A 146 -11.11 6.75 -7.53
N LYS A 147 -11.31 6.91 -6.22
CA LYS A 147 -10.50 7.72 -5.31
C LYS A 147 -10.48 7.08 -3.94
N ASP A 148 -9.51 7.45 -3.13
CA ASP A 148 -9.38 6.97 -1.76
C ASP A 148 -10.64 7.23 -0.93
N VAL A 149 -10.95 6.27 -0.05
CA VAL A 149 -12.08 6.34 0.87
C VAL A 149 -11.52 6.66 2.26
N PRO A 150 -11.87 7.82 2.85
CA PRO A 150 -11.37 8.19 4.17
C PRO A 150 -11.79 7.21 5.27
N PRO A 151 -11.09 7.19 6.42
CA PRO A 151 -11.45 6.33 7.54
C PRO A 151 -12.92 6.50 7.95
N TYR A 152 -13.60 5.38 8.16
CA TYR A 152 -15.00 5.32 8.58
C TYR A 152 -16.02 6.02 7.66
N ALA A 153 -15.62 6.45 6.46
CA ALA A 153 -16.53 7.00 5.47
C ALA A 153 -17.39 5.89 4.84
N ILE A 154 -18.64 6.21 4.53
CA ILE A 154 -19.56 5.37 3.76
C ILE A 154 -19.69 5.99 2.37
N VAL A 155 -19.25 5.28 1.34
CA VAL A 155 -19.30 5.71 -0.06
C VAL A 155 -20.26 4.85 -0.88
N ALA A 156 -20.93 5.44 -1.87
CA ALA A 156 -21.75 4.72 -2.84
C ALA A 156 -21.88 5.49 -4.16
N GLY A 157 -22.32 4.79 -5.21
CA GLY A 157 -22.58 5.36 -6.54
C GLY A 157 -21.45 5.15 -7.55
N ASN A 158 -21.66 5.67 -8.76
CA ASN A 158 -20.69 5.65 -9.86
C ASN A 158 -20.58 7.06 -10.50
N PRO A 159 -19.47 7.80 -10.28
CA PRO A 159 -18.38 7.46 -9.37
C PRO A 159 -18.85 7.48 -7.91
N ALA A 160 -18.21 6.68 -7.06
CA ALA A 160 -18.53 6.60 -5.64
C ALA A 160 -18.26 7.96 -4.95
N LYS A 161 -19.21 8.39 -4.11
CA LYS A 161 -19.10 9.62 -3.32
C LYS A 161 -19.40 9.32 -1.86
N ILE A 162 -18.79 10.10 -0.96
CA ILE A 162 -19.10 10.03 0.47
C ILE A 162 -20.57 10.40 0.68
N ILE A 163 -21.31 9.48 1.31
CA ILE A 163 -22.71 9.65 1.71
C ILE A 163 -22.78 10.23 3.12
N LYS A 164 -22.00 9.65 4.03
CA LYS A 164 -21.82 10.08 5.42
C LYS A 164 -20.63 9.35 6.05
N TYR A 165 -20.30 9.68 7.28
CA TYR A 165 -19.39 8.89 8.12
C TYR A 165 -20.18 7.95 9.04
N ARG A 166 -19.57 6.83 9.45
CA ARG A 166 -20.13 5.91 10.45
C ARG A 166 -20.30 6.60 11.81
N PHE A 167 -19.38 7.50 12.15
CA PHE A 167 -19.29 8.19 13.43
C PHE A 167 -18.86 9.65 13.23
N GLU A 168 -19.02 10.46 14.28
CA GLU A 168 -18.49 11.82 14.36
C GLU A 168 -16.96 11.84 14.30
N GLU A 169 -16.38 12.94 13.81
CA GLU A 169 -14.93 13.08 13.60
C GLU A 169 -14.09 12.77 14.84
N ALA A 170 -14.52 13.24 16.02
CA ALA A 170 -13.82 12.96 17.28
C ALA A 170 -13.77 11.45 17.59
N ALA A 171 -14.88 10.73 17.32
CA ALA A 171 -14.93 9.29 17.52
C ALA A 171 -14.07 8.54 16.51
N VAL A 172 -14.05 8.99 15.24
CA VAL A 172 -13.14 8.44 14.21
C VAL A 172 -11.69 8.58 14.65
N LYS A 173 -11.27 9.77 15.09
CA LYS A 173 -9.91 10.01 15.58
C LYS A 173 -9.57 9.11 16.77
N ALA A 174 -10.47 9.00 17.75
CA ALA A 174 -10.25 8.12 18.91
C ALA A 174 -10.11 6.65 18.50
N LEU A 175 -10.94 6.16 17.57
CA LEU A 175 -10.85 4.78 17.07
C LEU A 175 -9.55 4.50 16.32
N LEU A 176 -9.06 5.46 15.52
CA LEU A 176 -7.77 5.36 14.85
C LEU A 176 -6.61 5.35 15.86
N ASP A 177 -6.70 6.15 16.93
CA ASP A 177 -5.71 6.15 18.01
C ASP A 177 -5.75 4.81 18.80
N ILE A 178 -6.95 4.22 19.00
CA ILE A 178 -7.14 2.95 19.69
C ILE A 178 -6.64 1.75 18.87
N ALA A 179 -6.85 1.78 17.54
CA ALA A 179 -6.42 0.77 16.57
C ALA A 179 -6.65 -0.68 17.05
N TRP A 180 -7.91 -1.00 17.40
CA TRP A 180 -8.26 -2.28 18.05
C TRP A 180 -7.91 -3.51 17.21
N TRP A 181 -7.83 -3.38 15.88
CA TRP A 181 -7.41 -4.43 14.95
C TRP A 181 -5.96 -4.90 15.20
N ASN A 182 -5.16 -4.09 15.89
CA ASN A 182 -3.80 -4.43 16.29
C ASN A 182 -3.70 -5.10 17.66
N TRP A 183 -4.82 -5.29 18.37
CA TRP A 183 -4.81 -5.96 19.66
C TRP A 183 -4.57 -7.47 19.53
N GLU A 184 -3.86 -8.02 20.51
CA GLU A 184 -3.66 -9.45 20.61
C GLU A 184 -4.98 -10.23 20.72
N SER A 185 -4.98 -11.46 20.22
CA SER A 185 -6.20 -12.26 20.10
C SER A 185 -6.92 -12.45 21.43
N ASP A 186 -6.19 -12.68 22.50
CA ASP A 186 -6.78 -12.90 23.83
C ASP A 186 -7.27 -11.60 24.47
N VAL A 187 -6.65 -10.46 24.13
CA VAL A 187 -7.16 -9.13 24.51
C VAL A 187 -8.51 -8.88 23.82
N LEU A 188 -8.62 -9.15 22.53
CA LEU A 188 -9.90 -9.02 21.79
C LEU A 188 -10.98 -9.93 22.36
N LYS A 189 -10.66 -11.21 22.64
CA LYS A 189 -11.60 -12.14 23.28
C LYS A 189 -12.05 -11.63 24.64
N GLY A 190 -11.14 -11.10 25.46
CA GLY A 190 -11.46 -10.54 26.77
C GLY A 190 -12.36 -9.30 26.71
N ARG A 191 -12.25 -8.51 25.64
CA ARG A 191 -13.00 -7.26 25.41
C ARG A 191 -14.24 -7.41 24.52
N TYR A 192 -14.72 -8.65 24.30
CA TYR A 192 -15.80 -8.94 23.33
C TYR A 192 -17.12 -8.22 23.62
N ARG A 193 -17.37 -7.86 24.89
CA ARG A 193 -18.58 -7.13 25.31
C ARG A 193 -18.48 -5.68 24.90
N GLU A 194 -17.36 -5.04 25.24
CA GLU A 194 -17.05 -3.65 24.92
C GLU A 194 -17.10 -3.41 23.40
N MET A 195 -16.58 -4.35 22.60
CA MET A 195 -16.64 -4.32 21.13
C MET A 195 -18.07 -4.24 20.55
N ARG A 196 -19.10 -4.60 21.33
CA ARG A 196 -20.52 -4.57 20.92
C ARG A 196 -21.32 -3.44 21.58
N MET A 197 -20.68 -2.64 22.43
CA MET A 197 -21.30 -1.48 23.05
C MET A 197 -21.33 -0.29 22.08
N PRO A 198 -22.13 0.75 22.35
CA PRO A 198 -22.06 2.00 21.59
C PRO A 198 -20.63 2.55 21.54
N VAL A 199 -20.27 3.17 20.42
CA VAL A 199 -18.90 3.66 20.17
C VAL A 199 -18.39 4.61 21.26
N SER A 200 -19.28 5.42 21.84
CA SER A 200 -18.93 6.33 22.94
C SER A 200 -18.44 5.59 24.18
N TYR A 201 -19.11 4.50 24.57
CA TYR A 201 -18.71 3.66 25.70
C TYR A 201 -17.37 2.97 25.42
N PHE A 202 -17.17 2.47 24.19
CA PHE A 202 -15.92 1.85 23.79
C PHE A 202 -14.75 2.84 23.87
N ILE A 203 -14.93 4.06 23.36
CA ILE A 203 -13.93 5.13 23.40
C ILE A 203 -13.60 5.51 24.84
N GLU A 204 -14.61 5.79 25.67
CA GLU A 204 -14.41 6.14 27.09
C GLU A 204 -13.55 5.10 27.81
N ARG A 205 -13.70 3.81 27.44
CA ARG A 205 -12.96 2.73 28.07
C ARG A 205 -11.49 2.64 27.65
N PHE A 206 -11.14 3.01 26.42
CA PHE A 206 -9.83 2.69 25.82
C PHE A 206 -9.03 3.90 25.32
N GLU A 207 -9.61 5.09 25.24
CA GLU A 207 -8.94 6.28 24.71
C GLU A 207 -7.71 6.68 25.53
N GLN A 208 -7.78 6.56 26.86
CA GLN A 208 -6.63 6.86 27.71
C GLN A 208 -5.45 5.91 27.45
N GLU A 209 -5.70 4.59 27.35
CA GLU A 209 -4.67 3.59 27.03
C GLU A 209 -4.03 3.89 25.67
N ALA A 210 -4.84 4.27 24.69
CA ALA A 210 -4.39 4.66 23.35
C ALA A 210 -3.52 5.92 23.37
N ALA A 211 -3.94 6.94 24.11
CA ALA A 211 -3.21 8.20 24.24
C ALA A 211 -1.82 8.01 24.87
N GLU A 212 -1.71 7.14 25.89
CA GLU A 212 -0.44 6.80 26.53
C GLU A 212 0.52 6.08 25.56
N LYS A 213 0.02 5.12 24.77
CA LYS A 213 0.81 4.45 23.72
C LYS A 213 1.28 5.43 22.65
N LYS A 214 0.38 6.30 22.19
CA LYS A 214 0.72 7.34 21.19
C LYS A 214 1.78 8.30 21.71
N LYS A 215 1.69 8.73 22.98
CA LYS A 215 2.70 9.59 23.61
C LYS A 215 4.07 8.93 23.64
N LYS A 216 4.14 7.62 23.88
CA LYS A 216 5.39 6.86 23.83
C LYS A 216 6.00 6.87 22.41
N VAL A 217 5.22 6.56 21.38
CA VAL A 217 5.68 6.63 19.97
C VAL A 217 6.17 8.04 19.63
N LEU A 218 5.45 9.07 20.06
CA LEU A 218 5.84 10.47 19.80
C LEU A 218 7.09 10.92 20.56
N SER A 219 7.55 10.15 21.55
CA SER A 219 8.77 10.44 22.32
C SER A 219 10.06 9.89 21.70
N HIS A 220 9.97 9.00 20.71
CA HIS A 220 11.14 8.47 20.03
C HIS A 220 11.89 9.56 19.24
N GLU A 221 13.21 9.42 19.19
CA GLU A 221 14.10 10.31 18.46
C GLU A 221 14.05 10.05 16.95
N ASN A 222 14.54 11.00 16.15
CA ASN A 222 14.59 10.85 14.70
C ASN A 222 15.75 9.94 14.28
N PRO A 223 15.50 8.76 13.68
CA PRO A 223 16.55 7.85 13.24
C PRO A 223 17.13 8.22 11.86
N ILE A 224 16.50 9.16 11.15
CA ILE A 224 16.89 9.56 9.79
C ILE A 224 17.98 10.63 9.85
N ASN A 225 19.15 10.31 9.33
CA ASN A 225 20.25 11.26 9.19
C ASN A 225 20.09 12.02 7.86
N LYS A 226 19.31 13.10 7.89
CA LYS A 226 19.07 13.91 6.70
C LYS A 226 20.28 14.76 6.34
N ASN A 227 20.90 14.46 5.20
CA ASN A 227 22.06 15.16 4.65
C ASN A 227 21.79 15.83 3.29
N VAL A 228 20.53 15.90 2.87
CA VAL A 228 20.07 16.50 1.61
C VAL A 228 19.17 17.70 1.84
N SER A 229 19.08 18.57 0.84
CA SER A 229 18.11 19.68 0.83
C SER A 229 16.71 19.24 0.40
N GLY A 230 16.61 18.13 -0.35
CA GLY A 230 15.36 17.61 -0.89
C GLY A 230 14.52 16.79 0.11
N SER A 231 13.49 16.14 -0.43
CA SER A 231 12.55 15.31 0.34
C SER A 231 13.17 13.97 0.75
N VAL A 232 12.74 13.47 1.91
CA VAL A 232 13.07 12.14 2.42
C VAL A 232 11.96 11.16 2.04
N TYR A 233 12.30 10.19 1.21
CA TYR A 233 11.44 9.07 0.83
C TYR A 233 11.81 7.86 1.67
N ALA A 234 10.83 7.10 2.13
CA ALA A 234 11.08 5.88 2.89
C ALA A 234 10.34 4.69 2.27
N CYS A 235 10.98 3.52 2.25
CA CYS A 235 10.34 2.25 1.95
C CYS A 235 10.78 1.18 2.93
N ILE A 236 9.99 0.10 3.02
CA ILE A 236 10.41 -1.11 3.74
C ILE A 236 11.18 -1.98 2.74
N ALA A 237 12.26 -2.63 3.17
CA ALA A 237 12.92 -3.64 2.35
C ALA A 237 12.06 -4.91 2.27
N ASP A 238 11.74 -5.36 1.06
CA ASP A 238 10.94 -6.58 0.81
C ASP A 238 11.79 -7.72 0.21
N MET A 239 12.97 -7.97 0.80
CA MET A 239 13.97 -8.94 0.29
C MET A 239 13.57 -10.41 0.38
N GLU A 240 12.55 -10.73 1.18
CA GLU A 240 12.14 -12.11 1.46
C GLU A 240 11.15 -12.67 0.43
N THR A 241 10.67 -11.84 -0.49
CA THR A 241 9.81 -12.28 -1.60
C THR A 241 10.62 -12.56 -2.86
N GLU A 242 10.11 -13.48 -3.70
CA GLU A 242 10.66 -13.77 -5.04
C GLU A 242 10.53 -12.56 -5.99
N PHE A 243 9.64 -11.62 -5.68
CA PHE A 243 9.37 -10.44 -6.49
C PHE A 243 9.49 -9.16 -5.64
N PRO A 244 10.71 -8.77 -5.22
CA PRO A 244 10.91 -7.57 -4.42
C PRO A 244 10.61 -6.31 -5.25
N VAL A 245 9.96 -5.32 -4.66
CA VAL A 245 9.67 -4.02 -5.30
C VAL A 245 10.83 -3.05 -5.10
N PHE A 246 11.61 -3.18 -4.02
CA PHE A 246 12.67 -2.22 -3.71
C PHE A 246 13.76 -2.05 -4.81
N PRO A 247 14.15 -3.02 -5.66
CA PRO A 247 15.17 -2.78 -6.69
C PRO A 247 14.68 -1.76 -7.71
N LYS A 248 13.40 -1.82 -8.09
CA LYS A 248 12.74 -0.83 -8.96
C LYS A 248 12.68 0.54 -8.29
N ILE A 249 12.41 0.59 -6.98
CA ILE A 249 12.43 1.84 -6.21
C ILE A 249 13.83 2.47 -6.27
N ILE A 250 14.89 1.69 -6.07
CA ILE A 250 16.27 2.17 -6.14
C ILE A 250 16.59 2.68 -7.56
N ASP A 251 16.30 1.89 -8.59
CA ASP A 251 16.58 2.24 -9.98
C ASP A 251 15.93 3.58 -10.38
N GLU A 252 14.62 3.69 -10.17
CA GLU A 252 13.88 4.93 -10.47
C GLU A 252 14.34 6.10 -9.59
N PHE A 253 14.66 5.87 -8.31
CA PHE A 253 15.16 6.91 -7.41
C PHE A 253 16.52 7.44 -7.86
N CYS A 254 17.50 6.57 -8.12
CA CYS A 254 18.83 6.95 -8.56
C CYS A 254 18.79 7.62 -9.94
N GLY A 255 17.89 7.17 -10.82
CA GLY A 255 17.65 7.81 -12.12
C GLY A 255 17.14 9.25 -11.99
N LYS A 256 16.19 9.49 -11.06
CA LYS A 256 15.50 10.78 -10.91
C LYS A 256 16.20 11.77 -9.97
N PHE A 257 16.72 11.29 -8.84
CA PHE A 257 17.21 12.12 -7.73
C PHE A 257 18.75 12.16 -7.67
N GLN A 258 19.33 12.86 -8.65
CA GLN A 258 20.78 13.10 -8.72
C GLN A 258 21.16 14.45 -8.09
N LYS A 259 22.43 14.62 -7.74
CA LYS A 259 22.98 15.83 -7.12
C LYS A 259 22.42 16.10 -5.72
N MET A 260 22.18 15.04 -4.94
CA MET A 260 21.74 15.14 -3.55
C MET A 260 20.42 15.92 -3.37
N ASN A 261 19.51 15.84 -4.35
CA ASN A 261 18.22 16.54 -4.36
C ASN A 261 17.07 15.70 -3.76
N GLY A 262 17.38 14.58 -3.11
CA GLY A 262 16.45 13.71 -2.40
C GLY A 262 17.21 12.64 -1.62
N GLN A 263 16.57 12.04 -0.61
CA GLN A 263 17.13 10.93 0.15
C GLN A 263 16.16 9.76 0.18
N LEU A 264 16.67 8.54 -0.05
CA LEU A 264 15.94 7.30 0.11
C LEU A 264 16.35 6.62 1.42
N VAL A 265 15.38 6.35 2.29
CA VAL A 265 15.53 5.58 3.52
C VAL A 265 14.97 4.19 3.30
N ILE A 266 15.82 3.19 3.41
CA ILE A 266 15.45 1.78 3.32
C ILE A 266 15.40 1.21 4.74
N TYR A 267 14.19 0.99 5.25
CA TYR A 267 13.98 0.41 6.57
C TYR A 267 13.95 -1.12 6.49
N VAL A 268 14.76 -1.76 7.33
CA VAL A 268 14.91 -3.22 7.39
C VAL A 268 14.39 -3.71 8.74
N PRO A 269 13.10 -4.11 8.84
CA PRO A 269 12.52 -4.52 10.11
C PRO A 269 13.12 -5.84 10.60
N GLY A 270 13.78 -5.81 11.76
CA GLY A 270 14.07 -7.00 12.57
C GLY A 270 14.86 -8.15 11.91
N CYS A 271 15.76 -7.88 10.96
CA CYS A 271 16.48 -8.93 10.23
C CYS A 271 18.02 -8.85 10.32
N GLY A 272 18.64 -10.03 10.30
CA GLY A 272 20.08 -10.21 10.42
C GLY A 272 20.88 -9.81 9.17
N ARG A 273 22.20 -9.65 9.36
CA ARG A 273 23.25 -9.16 8.43
C ARG A 273 23.09 -9.48 6.92
N LYS A 274 22.43 -10.57 6.52
CA LYS A 274 22.28 -11.00 5.13
C LYS A 274 21.37 -10.10 4.28
N ASP A 275 20.34 -9.49 4.85
CA ASP A 275 19.43 -8.65 4.06
C ASP A 275 20.04 -7.31 3.71
N VAL A 276 20.83 -6.76 4.63
CA VAL A 276 21.65 -5.57 4.39
C VAL A 276 22.65 -5.82 3.26
N GLU A 277 23.31 -6.99 3.22
CA GLU A 277 24.22 -7.35 2.12
C GLU A 277 23.52 -7.38 0.76
N LYS A 278 22.29 -7.92 0.67
CA LYS A 278 21.52 -7.92 -0.58
C LYS A 278 21.19 -6.49 -1.05
N ILE A 279 20.80 -5.61 -0.12
CA ILE A 279 20.51 -4.20 -0.42
C ILE A 279 21.77 -3.48 -0.91
N ILE A 280 22.90 -3.68 -0.23
CA ILE A 280 24.19 -3.12 -0.65
C ILE A 280 24.55 -3.59 -2.06
N ASN A 281 24.39 -4.89 -2.36
CA ASN A 281 24.64 -5.41 -3.71
C ASN A 281 23.72 -4.78 -4.77
N ALA A 282 22.44 -4.53 -4.44
CA ALA A 282 21.51 -3.84 -5.34
C ALA A 282 21.88 -2.37 -5.57
N LEU A 283 22.61 -1.75 -4.64
CA LEU A 283 23.10 -0.37 -4.75
C LEU A 283 24.42 -0.24 -5.52
N GLN A 284 25.22 -1.32 -5.64
CA GLN A 284 26.53 -1.31 -6.33
C GLN A 284 26.51 -0.68 -7.74
N PRO A 285 25.51 -0.94 -8.61
CA PRO A 285 25.46 -0.32 -9.93
C PRO A 285 25.38 1.22 -9.91
N TYR A 286 24.97 1.81 -8.78
CA TYR A 286 24.72 3.24 -8.63
C TYR A 286 25.80 3.96 -7.83
N GLU A 287 26.93 3.33 -7.50
CA GLU A 287 28.02 3.94 -6.70
C GLU A 287 28.58 5.25 -7.30
N SER A 288 28.45 5.43 -8.62
CA SER A 288 28.88 6.65 -9.33
C SER A 288 27.81 7.76 -9.38
N ILE A 289 26.60 7.48 -8.90
CA ILE A 289 25.47 8.41 -8.91
C ILE A 289 25.47 9.22 -7.61
N ASP A 290 25.37 10.54 -7.74
CA ASP A 290 25.36 11.47 -6.61
C ASP A 290 23.97 11.53 -5.95
N CYS A 291 23.58 10.46 -5.26
CA CYS A 291 22.30 10.31 -4.55
C CYS A 291 22.50 9.90 -3.08
N SER A 292 21.54 10.25 -2.21
CA SER A 292 21.59 9.88 -0.78
C SER A 292 20.69 8.67 -0.50
N VAL A 293 21.29 7.59 0.00
CA VAL A 293 20.57 6.40 0.47
C VAL A 293 21.02 6.08 1.89
N GLN A 294 20.07 5.92 2.82
CA GLN A 294 20.32 5.47 4.19
C GLN A 294 19.61 4.14 4.41
N ILE A 295 20.34 3.14 4.90
CA ILE A 295 19.77 1.88 5.38
C ILE A 295 19.61 1.99 6.90
N ILE A 296 18.45 1.60 7.42
CA ILE A 296 18.17 1.55 8.86
C ILE A 296 17.76 0.13 9.23
N ASP A 297 18.65 -0.57 9.94
CA ASP A 297 18.52 -1.96 10.40
C ASP A 297 18.59 -2.08 11.94
N ASP A 298 18.45 -0.96 12.65
CA ASP A 298 18.48 -0.90 14.12
C ASP A 298 17.16 -1.43 14.72
N GLU A 299 17.24 -2.52 15.48
CA GLU A 299 16.09 -3.16 16.15
C GLU A 299 15.36 -2.25 17.16
N SER A 300 16.02 -1.17 17.64
CA SER A 300 15.39 -0.19 18.52
C SER A 300 14.50 0.80 17.79
N VAL A 301 14.68 0.95 16.47
CA VAL A 301 13.90 1.86 15.62
C VAL A 301 12.62 1.17 15.19
N GLN A 302 11.48 1.84 15.34
CA GLN A 302 10.20 1.32 14.91
C GLN A 302 9.80 1.88 13.55
N LEU A 303 9.00 1.11 12.80
CA LEU A 303 8.42 1.57 11.53
C LEU A 303 7.70 2.92 11.67
N SER A 304 6.98 3.15 12.78
CA SER A 304 6.31 4.43 13.05
C SER A 304 7.29 5.60 13.09
N ASP A 305 8.53 5.40 13.53
CA ASP A 305 9.55 6.44 13.61
C ASP A 305 10.01 6.82 12.20
N ILE A 306 10.25 5.82 11.35
CA ILE A 306 10.58 6.04 9.93
C ILE A 306 9.50 6.85 9.24
N ILE A 307 8.24 6.44 9.37
CA ILE A 307 7.12 7.11 8.71
C ILE A 307 6.90 8.52 9.28
N ARG A 308 7.07 8.71 10.59
CA ARG A 308 6.92 10.03 11.21
C ARG A 308 7.95 11.04 10.69
N PHE A 309 9.18 10.61 10.47
CA PHE A 309 10.28 11.50 10.11
C PHE A 309 10.59 11.58 8.62
N CYS A 310 10.01 10.73 7.77
CA CYS A 310 10.07 10.89 6.32
C CYS A 310 9.08 11.96 5.82
N ASP A 311 9.25 12.40 4.57
CA ASP A 311 8.31 13.27 3.86
C ASP A 311 7.30 12.45 3.04
N CYS A 312 7.73 11.30 2.53
CA CYS A 312 6.94 10.41 1.70
C CYS A 312 7.23 8.93 1.99
N TYR A 313 6.19 8.11 2.10
CA TYR A 313 6.30 6.65 2.14
C TYR A 313 6.07 6.06 0.75
N ILE A 314 6.89 5.09 0.35
CA ILE A 314 6.75 4.32 -0.89
C ILE A 314 6.34 2.91 -0.50
N THR A 315 5.13 2.54 -0.92
CA THR A 315 4.56 1.25 -0.58
C THR A 315 5.18 0.12 -1.40
N ASN A 316 5.17 -1.08 -0.85
CA ASN A 316 5.54 -2.32 -1.52
C ASN A 316 4.53 -3.43 -1.16
N ARG A 317 4.93 -4.70 -1.32
CA ARG A 317 4.07 -5.87 -1.03
C ARG A 317 4.29 -6.50 0.35
N CYS A 318 5.15 -5.93 1.19
CA CYS A 318 5.46 -6.53 2.49
C CYS A 318 4.25 -6.49 3.42
N ALA A 319 4.24 -7.39 4.41
CA ALA A 319 3.15 -7.52 5.37
C ALA A 319 2.91 -6.24 6.19
N ASP A 320 3.98 -5.51 6.52
CA ASP A 320 3.92 -4.27 7.29
C ASP A 320 3.52 -3.05 6.45
N ASN A 321 3.34 -3.20 5.14
CA ASN A 321 3.06 -2.09 4.23
C ASN A 321 1.75 -1.36 4.60
N LEU A 322 0.67 -2.10 4.86
CA LEU A 322 -0.61 -1.49 5.28
C LEU A 322 -0.43 -0.71 6.59
N ARG A 323 0.33 -1.25 7.54
CA ARG A 323 0.62 -0.56 8.81
C ARG A 323 1.43 0.73 8.60
N ALA A 324 2.34 0.75 7.64
CA ALA A 324 3.06 1.97 7.27
C ALA A 324 2.12 3.01 6.64
N VAL A 325 1.18 2.59 5.80
CA VAL A 325 0.16 3.47 5.20
C VAL A 325 -0.77 4.05 6.27
N GLU A 326 -1.16 3.27 7.27
CA GLU A 326 -1.92 3.75 8.43
C GLU A 326 -1.14 4.87 9.17
N TRP A 327 0.16 4.65 9.44
CA TRP A 327 1.01 5.68 10.06
C TRP A 327 1.18 6.90 9.16
N ALA A 328 1.30 6.71 7.85
CA ALA A 328 1.44 7.80 6.88
C ALA A 328 0.18 8.67 6.90
N TYR A 329 -1.01 8.06 6.98
CA TYR A 329 -2.26 8.79 7.16
C TYR A 329 -2.27 9.58 8.47
N ILE A 330 -1.92 8.94 9.60
CA ILE A 330 -1.89 9.57 10.94
C ILE A 330 -0.91 10.75 11.01
N PHE A 331 0.25 10.65 10.35
CA PHE A 331 1.29 11.68 10.34
C PHE A 331 1.22 12.62 9.13
N HIS A 332 0.15 12.53 8.33
CA HIS A 332 -0.09 13.35 7.14
C HIS A 332 1.06 13.31 6.12
N LYS A 333 1.58 12.11 5.86
CA LYS A 333 2.67 11.87 4.90
C LYS A 333 2.13 11.54 3.52
N LYS A 334 2.87 11.92 2.48
CA LYS A 334 2.58 11.49 1.12
C LYS A 334 2.81 9.99 1.00
N VAL A 335 1.96 9.31 0.24
CA VAL A 335 2.13 7.89 -0.09
C VAL A 335 2.28 7.77 -1.60
N LEU A 336 3.30 7.04 -2.05
CA LEU A 336 3.52 6.67 -3.44
C LEU A 336 3.47 5.15 -3.57
N SER A 337 2.98 4.65 -4.70
CA SER A 337 3.05 3.23 -4.97
C SER A 337 4.36 2.85 -5.64
N GLY A 338 5.13 1.93 -5.04
CA GLY A 338 6.34 1.37 -5.65
C GLY A 338 6.06 0.54 -6.90
N VAL A 339 4.82 0.06 -7.05
CA VAL A 339 4.39 -0.76 -8.19
C VAL A 339 3.73 0.06 -9.31
N ASP A 340 3.57 1.37 -9.14
CA ASP A 340 3.14 2.24 -10.24
C ASP A 340 4.27 2.40 -11.26
N ILE A 341 3.92 2.63 -12.54
CA ILE A 341 4.88 3.01 -13.58
C ILE A 341 4.54 4.40 -14.14
N PRO A 342 5.46 5.38 -14.04
CA PRO A 342 6.60 5.41 -13.11
C PRO A 342 6.13 5.61 -11.66
N ILE A 343 6.99 5.40 -10.66
CA ILE A 343 6.68 5.67 -9.24
C ILE A 343 6.47 7.19 -9.04
N TRP A 344 7.39 7.99 -9.58
CA TRP A 344 7.38 9.45 -9.48
C TRP A 344 7.04 10.11 -10.82
N LEU A 345 6.04 11.00 -10.84
CA LEU A 345 5.79 11.85 -12.01
C LEU A 345 6.72 13.09 -11.98
N ASP A 346 6.96 13.70 -13.13
CA ASP A 346 7.80 14.91 -13.23
C ASP A 346 7.15 16.15 -12.61
N GLN A 347 5.84 16.11 -12.35
CA GLN A 347 5.10 17.15 -11.63
C GLN A 347 5.06 16.93 -10.11
N ASP A 348 5.60 15.82 -9.59
CA ASP A 348 5.64 15.55 -8.15
C ASP A 348 6.78 16.29 -7.41
N GLY A 349 7.55 17.10 -8.13
CA GLY A 349 8.78 17.76 -7.67
C GLY A 349 8.72 19.27 -7.46
N ASN A 350 7.54 19.89 -7.35
CA ASN A 350 7.40 21.31 -6.96
C ASN A 350 6.40 21.49 -5.83
#